data_AF-A0A2J0PND3-F1
#
_entry.id   AF-A0A2J0PND3-F1
#
_cell.length_a   1.000
_cell.length_b   1.000
_cell.length_c   1.000
_cell.angle_alpha   90.00
_cell.angle_beta   90.00
_cell.angle_gamma   90.00
#
_symmetry.space_group_name_H-M   'P 1'
#
loop_
_entity.id
_entity.type
_entity.pdbx_description
1 polymer ?
#
loop_
_entity_poly.entity_id
_entity_poly.type
_entity_poly.pdbx_seq_one_letter_code
_entity_poly.pdbx_strand_id
1 'polypeptide(L)' 'MRFIARLALEQECLSLSWNAEKSNPGANRFYQALGGRINDHIVNYYLHGESLSKLASGI' A
#
# COMPACT_ATOMS: atom_id res chain seq x y z
N MET A 1 0.91 7.43 12.83
CA MET A 1 0.62 5.98 12.90
C MET A 1 0.02 5.50 14.22
N ARG A 2 0.44 6.00 15.42
CA ARG A 2 -0.09 5.51 16.71
C ARG A 2 -1.62 5.57 16.86
N PHE A 3 -2.25 6.68 16.48
CA PHE A 3 -3.71 6.83 16.53
C PHE A 3 -4.41 5.77 15.67
N ILE A 4 -3.97 5.61 14.41
CA ILE A 4 -4.54 4.64 13.46
C ILE A 4 -4.37 3.21 13.95
N ALA A 5 -3.20 2.86 14.50
CA ALA A 5 -2.96 1.53 15.06
C ALA A 5 -3.89 1.21 16.23
N ARG A 6 -4.17 2.19 17.09
CA ARG A 6 -5.15 2.03 18.18
C ARG A 6 -6.56 1.79 17.63
N LEU A 7 -6.98 2.64 16.69
CA LEU A 7 -8.30 2.50 16.05
C LEU A 7 -8.47 1.14 15.37
N ALA A 8 -7.42 0.63 14.70
CA ALA A 8 -7.46 -0.68 14.08
C ALA A 8 -7.76 -1.79 15.11
N LEU A 9 -7.11 -1.75 16.28
CA LEU A 9 -7.35 -2.72 17.35
C LEU A 9 -8.74 -2.55 17.99
N GLU A 10 -9.22 -1.32 18.18
CA GLU A 10 -10.58 -1.02 18.66
C GLU A 10 -11.66 -1.55 17.71
N GLN A 11 -11.34 -1.71 16.41
CA GLN A 11 -12.20 -2.30 15.39
C GLN A 11 -11.85 -3.76 15.09
N GLU A 12 -11.15 -4.45 16.00
CA GLU A 12 -10.79 -5.86 15.91
C GLU A 12 -9.97 -6.24 14.65
N CYS A 13 -9.30 -5.27 14.04
CA CYS A 13 -8.43 -5.53 12.90
C CYS A 13 -7.13 -6.19 13.36
N LEU A 14 -6.72 -7.26 12.66
CA LEU A 14 -5.49 -8.00 12.97
C LEU A 14 -4.23 -7.42 12.30
N SER A 15 -4.40 -6.55 11.32
CA SER A 15 -3.28 -5.93 10.60
C SER A 15 -3.66 -4.56 10.05
N LEU A 16 -2.64 -3.74 9.78
CA LEU A 16 -2.75 -2.50 9.03
C LEU A 16 -1.83 -2.62 7.82
N SER A 17 -2.38 -2.46 6.61
CA SER A 17 -1.64 -2.52 5.35
C SER A 17 -1.70 -1.17 4.63
N TRP A 18 -0.59 -0.75 4.04
CA TRP A 18 -0.50 0.48 3.26
C TRP A 18 0.59 0.37 2.19
N ASN A 19 0.50 1.21 1.16
CA ASN A 19 1.52 1.33 0.13
C ASN A 19 2.44 2.51 0.42
N ALA A 20 3.67 2.44 -0.08
CA ALA A 20 4.62 3.54 -0.11
C ALA A 20 5.39 3.52 -1.44
N GLU A 21 5.83 4.69 -1.89
CA GLU A 21 6.64 4.80 -3.10
C GLU A 21 7.99 4.11 -2.92
N LYS A 22 8.36 3.24 -3.86
CA LYS A 22 9.66 2.54 -3.83
C LYS A 22 10.82 3.53 -3.86
N SER A 23 10.66 4.64 -4.59
CA SER A 23 11.64 5.71 -4.74
C SER A 23 11.73 6.65 -3.53
N ASN A 24 10.91 6.47 -2.49
CA ASN A 24 10.95 7.26 -1.27
C ASN A 24 11.64 6.49 -0.13
N PRO A 25 12.98 6.51 -0.04
CA PRO A 25 13.71 5.76 0.98
C PRO A 25 13.45 6.29 2.40
N GLY A 26 13.06 7.56 2.55
CA GLY A 26 12.72 8.13 3.85
C GLY A 26 11.46 7.50 4.44
N ALA A 27 10.40 7.40 3.63
CA ALA A 27 9.16 6.73 4.03
C ALA A 27 9.41 5.25 4.35
N ASN A 28 10.16 4.53 3.52
CA ASN A 28 10.45 3.12 3.73
C ASN A 28 11.19 2.86 5.05
N ARG A 29 12.22 3.65 5.36
CA ARG A 29 12.93 3.56 6.64
C ARG A 29 12.02 3.87 7.83
N PHE A 30 11.19 4.90 7.71
CA PHE A 30 10.25 5.27 8.77
C PHE A 30 9.27 4.12 9.06
N TYR A 31 8.66 3.53 8.04
CA TYR A 31 7.71 2.43 8.23
C TYR A 31 8.36 1.15 8.75
N GLN A 32 9.57 0.82 8.31
CA GLN A 32 10.34 -0.30 8.85
C GLN A 32 10.69 -0.11 10.32
N ALA A 33 11.06 1.12 10.72
CA ALA A 33 11.36 1.43 12.12
C ALA A 33 10.12 1.32 13.05
N LEU A 34 8.90 1.41 12.50
CA LEU A 34 7.66 1.14 13.23
C LEU A 34 7.34 -0.36 13.36
N GLY A 35 8.15 -1.25 12.79
CA GLY A 35 7.90 -2.69 12.70
C GLY A 35 7.12 -3.11 11.46
N GLY A 36 6.83 -2.19 10.54
CA GLY A 36 6.22 -2.50 9.25
C GLY A 36 7.15 -3.39 8.41
N ARG A 37 6.56 -4.36 7.70
CA ARG A 37 7.29 -5.24 6.79
C ARG A 37 6.78 -5.02 5.37
N ILE A 38 7.67 -5.17 4.38
CA ILE A 38 7.25 -5.23 2.98
C ILE A 38 6.45 -6.53 2.82
N ASN A 39 5.22 -6.42 2.33
CA ASN A 39 4.41 -7.57 1.98
C ASN A 39 4.74 -7.98 0.55
N ASP A 40 5.56 -9.02 0.40
CA ASP A 40 5.98 -9.59 -0.89
C ASP A 40 4.93 -10.52 -1.52
N HIS A 41 3.82 -10.79 -0.81
CA HIS A 41 2.69 -11.55 -1.33
C HIS A 41 1.64 -10.69 -2.04
N ILE A 42 1.79 -9.36 -2.08
CA ILE A 42 0.86 -8.44 -2.76
C ILE A 42 1.51 -7.86 -4.02
N VAL A 43 0.80 -8.00 -5.15
CA VAL A 43 1.14 -7.32 -6.40
C VAL A 43 0.16 -6.16 -6.62
N ASN A 44 0.68 -4.93 -6.68
CA ASN A 44 -0.11 -3.76 -7.04
C ASN A 44 -0.11 -3.58 -8.56
N TYR A 45 -1.27 -3.75 -9.21
CA TYR A 45 -1.44 -3.51 -10.64
C TYR A 45 -1.79 -2.06 -10.92
N TYR A 46 -1.29 -1.53 -12.03
CA TYR A 46 -1.63 -0.19 -12.51
C TYR A 46 -1.86 -0.23 -14.02
N LEU A 47 -3.02 0.27 -14.45
CA LEU A 47 -3.40 0.39 -15.85
C LEU A 47 -3.48 1.88 -16.19
N HIS A 48 -2.75 2.30 -17.22
CA HIS A 48 -2.67 3.71 -17.60
C HIS A 48 -2.46 3.90 -19.10
N GLY A 49 -2.67 5.13 -19.55
CA GLY A 49 -2.43 5.55 -20.93
C GLY A 49 -3.17 4.70 -21.96
N GLU A 50 -2.47 4.33 -23.02
CA GLU A 50 -3.04 3.59 -24.16
C GLU A 50 -3.68 2.26 -23.72
N SER A 51 -3.06 1.51 -22.81
CA SER A 51 -3.62 0.24 -22.32
C SER A 51 -4.93 0.43 -21.57
N LEU A 52 -5.06 1.52 -20.81
CA LEU A 52 -6.33 1.88 -20.15
C LEU A 52 -7.40 2.26 -21.19
N SER A 53 -7.03 3.07 -22.19
CA SER A 53 -7.94 3.49 -23.25
C SER A 53 -8.45 2.30 -24.07
N LYS A 54 -7.56 1.36 -24.44
CA LYS A 54 -7.93 0.14 -25.17
C LYS A 54 -8.92 -0.73 -24.39
N LEU A 55 -8.63 -0.99 -23.11
CA LEU A 55 -9.53 -1.76 -22.25
C LEU A 55 -10.92 -1.10 -22.16
N ALA A 56 -10.96 0.23 -22.02
CA ALA A 56 -12.22 0.97 -21.95
C ALA A 56 -13.02 0.96 -23.27
N SER A 57 -12.33 0.90 -24.43
CA SER A 57 -12.99 0.86 -25.74
C SER A 57 -13.57 -0.50 -26.13
N GLY A 58 -13.19 -1.59 -25.45
CA GLY A 58 -13.68 -2.93 -25.75
C GLY A 58 -13.23 -3.50 -27.11
N ILE A 59 -12.14 -2.95 -27.67
CA ILE A 59 -11.49 -3.40 -28.91
C ILE A 59 -10.16 -4.08 -28.56
#